data_AF-A0A9R0TPQ1-F1
#
_entry.id   AF-A0A9R0TPQ1-F1
#
_cell.length_a   1.000
_cell.length_b   1.000
_cell.length_c   1.000
_cell.angle_alpha   90.00
_cell.angle_beta   90.00
_cell.angle_gamma   90.00
#
_symmetry.space_group_name_H-M   'P 1'
#
loop_
_entity.id
_entity.type
_entity.pdbx_description
1 polymer ?
#
loop_
_entity_poly.entity_id
_entity_poly.type
_entity_poly.pdbx_seq_one_letter_code
_entity_poly.pdbx_strand_id
1 'polypeptide(L)'
;MAALMANRQLLEAKVGINNAMFAASDLATSQLGHSFVVGGCEGQKTIDGQQMPLVLGPSTKGALGWPDIRYVGPAPRTHVHGRIWTANEGPLEQSVYFHHEMVLIKEFPAKVILFCEVPPPEGGETPFVPSFRVTERALEEFPEMVGELDAKGLRYTFTAPSNNNTGSMRGRGWEDAFGTSDKSEAETRAKSLGMGVEWLEDGGVKTILGPRTLTHVFPGHEGRRMWFNTLVGMHGKELSSATAADGAEIPASFVQRCEEIIEEESIQFRWRKGDILILDNLATLHGRRPSLPPRRVLVATCK
;
A
#
# COMPACT_ATOMS: atom_id res chain seq x y z
N MET A 1 -1.64 10.05 -51.20
CA MET A 1 -1.34 8.62 -50.91
C MET A 1 -0.08 8.46 -50.05
N ALA A 2 1.06 9.09 -50.34
CA ALA A 2 2.24 9.05 -49.46
C ALA A 2 2.02 9.68 -48.06
N ALA A 3 1.27 10.79 -47.95
CA ALA A 3 0.94 11.41 -46.66
C ALA A 3 -0.03 10.60 -45.78
N LEU A 4 -0.81 9.68 -46.36
CA LEU A 4 -1.68 8.77 -45.61
C LEU A 4 -0.93 7.55 -45.06
N MET A 5 0.13 7.10 -45.76
CA MET A 5 0.99 6.01 -45.28
C MET A 5 1.96 6.47 -44.19
N ALA A 6 2.45 7.72 -44.24
CA ALA A 6 3.29 8.29 -43.18
C ALA A 6 2.55 8.40 -41.84
N ASN A 7 1.25 8.73 -41.86
CA ASN A 7 0.41 8.70 -40.66
C ASN A 7 0.08 7.28 -40.18
N ARG A 8 0.01 6.29 -41.07
CA ARG A 8 -0.20 4.90 -40.68
C ARG A 8 1.01 4.30 -39.96
N GLN A 9 2.24 4.59 -40.40
CA GLN A 9 3.44 4.18 -39.65
C GLN A 9 3.60 4.93 -38.32
N LEU A 10 3.16 6.20 -38.22
CA LEU A 10 3.14 6.93 -36.94
C LEU A 10 2.02 6.45 -35.99
N LEU A 11 0.89 5.97 -36.53
CA LEU A 11 -0.17 5.32 -35.77
C LEU A 11 0.20 3.89 -35.38
N GLU A 12 0.86 3.11 -36.24
CA GLU A 12 1.34 1.76 -35.92
C GLU A 12 2.52 1.80 -34.94
N ALA A 13 3.36 2.84 -34.98
CA ALA A 13 4.35 3.12 -33.94
C ALA A 13 3.74 3.60 -32.60
N LYS A 14 2.50 4.13 -32.62
CA LYS A 14 1.71 4.42 -31.40
C LYS A 14 0.87 3.22 -30.93
N VAL A 15 0.60 2.25 -31.80
CA VAL A 15 -0.05 0.98 -31.46
C VAL A 15 0.96 -0.03 -30.90
N GLY A 16 2.27 0.24 -31.01
CA GLY A 16 3.33 -0.41 -30.21
C GLY A 16 3.52 0.15 -28.79
N ILE A 17 2.75 1.15 -28.36
CA ILE A 17 2.89 1.83 -27.05
C ILE A 17 1.52 1.92 -26.36
N ASN A 18 0.82 0.78 -26.26
CA ASN A 18 -0.38 0.65 -25.41
C ASN A 18 -0.62 -0.83 -25.08
N ASN A 19 0.23 -1.40 -24.22
CA ASN A 19 -0.11 -2.59 -23.43
C ASN A 19 -0.43 -2.18 -21.99
N ALA A 20 -1.33 -1.21 -21.79
CA ALA A 20 -1.81 -0.84 -20.46
C ALA A 20 -3.10 0.00 -20.49
N MET A 21 -4.05 -0.31 -21.39
CA MET A 21 -5.42 0.18 -21.27
C MET A 21 -6.36 -0.81 -21.93
N PHE A 22 -6.85 -1.77 -21.15
CA PHE A 22 -8.07 -2.47 -21.55
C PHE A 22 -9.25 -1.56 -21.21
N ALA A 23 -9.86 -0.98 -22.23
CA ALA A 23 -11.21 -0.47 -22.13
C ALA A 23 -12.12 -1.64 -21.71
N ALA A 24 -12.88 -1.48 -20.62
CA ALA A 24 -13.83 -2.48 -20.15
C ALA A 24 -14.98 -2.76 -21.15
N SER A 25 -15.03 -2.06 -22.29
CA SER A 25 -15.94 -2.34 -23.41
C SER A 25 -15.37 -3.29 -24.47
N ASP A 26 -14.04 -3.43 -24.56
CA ASP A 26 -13.37 -4.31 -25.55
C ASP A 26 -12.70 -5.55 -24.92
N LEU A 27 -12.83 -5.72 -23.60
CA LEU A 27 -12.87 -7.07 -23.02
C LEU A 27 -14.20 -7.71 -23.41
N ALA A 28 -14.32 -8.03 -24.71
CA ALA A 28 -15.24 -9.04 -25.19
C ALA A 28 -15.07 -10.24 -24.26
N THR A 29 -16.04 -10.46 -23.37
CA THR A 29 -16.79 -11.69 -23.00
C THR A 29 -16.15 -13.07 -23.22
N SER A 30 -14.89 -13.14 -23.56
CA SER A 30 -14.13 -14.24 -24.15
C SER A 30 -12.81 -14.50 -23.42
N GLN A 31 -12.35 -13.56 -22.57
CA GLN A 31 -11.23 -13.80 -21.63
C GLN A 31 -11.63 -13.75 -20.14
N LEU A 32 -12.79 -13.17 -19.78
CA LEU A 32 -13.35 -13.16 -18.41
C LEU A 32 -14.51 -14.16 -18.24
N GLY A 33 -14.54 -15.21 -19.08
CA GLY A 33 -15.68 -16.09 -19.32
C GLY A 33 -16.49 -16.43 -18.07
N HIS A 34 -17.79 -16.13 -18.09
CA HIS A 34 -18.83 -16.44 -17.08
C HIS A 34 -18.48 -16.23 -15.58
N SER A 35 -17.32 -15.65 -15.24
CA SER A 35 -16.70 -15.81 -13.93
C SER A 35 -16.79 -14.58 -13.03
N PHE A 36 -17.08 -13.40 -13.60
CA PHE A 36 -17.24 -12.16 -12.85
C PHE A 36 -18.25 -11.25 -13.53
N VAL A 37 -18.99 -10.48 -12.73
CA VAL A 37 -19.78 -9.33 -13.19
C VAL A 37 -19.18 -8.05 -12.62
N VAL A 38 -19.16 -7.01 -13.46
CA VAL A 38 -18.74 -5.66 -13.11
C VAL A 38 -19.87 -5.00 -12.32
N GLY A 39 -19.65 -4.71 -11.03
CA GLY A 39 -20.59 -3.95 -10.20
C GLY A 39 -20.33 -2.44 -10.28
N GLY A 40 -21.40 -1.63 -10.24
CA GLY A 40 -21.28 -0.18 -10.05
C GLY A 40 -21.01 0.18 -8.59
N CYS A 41 -20.10 1.12 -8.33
CA CYS A 41 -19.80 1.62 -6.99
C CYS A 41 -20.26 3.08 -6.84
N GLU A 42 -20.95 3.40 -5.74
CA GLU A 42 -21.19 4.78 -5.32
C GLU A 42 -19.85 5.42 -4.93
N GLY A 43 -19.45 6.51 -5.60
CA GLY A 43 -18.17 7.19 -5.33
C GLY A 43 -17.04 6.93 -6.34
N GLN A 44 -17.30 6.26 -7.47
CA GLN A 44 -16.33 6.17 -8.57
C GLN A 44 -15.92 7.57 -9.05
N LYS A 45 -14.62 7.88 -8.98
CA LYS A 45 -14.02 9.05 -9.63
C LYS A 45 -13.30 8.62 -10.89
N THR A 46 -13.42 9.43 -11.95
CA THR A 46 -12.60 9.33 -13.15
C THR A 46 -11.41 10.26 -12.98
N ILE A 47 -10.19 9.73 -13.11
CA ILE A 47 -8.94 10.49 -12.95
C ILE A 47 -8.15 10.29 -14.25
N ASP A 48 -7.85 11.38 -14.98
CA ASP A 48 -7.21 11.36 -16.32
C ASP A 48 -7.92 10.47 -17.36
N GLY A 49 -9.24 10.39 -17.31
CA GLY A 49 -10.01 9.54 -18.23
C GLY A 49 -9.95 8.04 -17.90
N GLN A 50 -9.30 7.64 -16.80
CA GLN A 50 -9.28 6.27 -16.29
C GLN A 50 -10.24 6.12 -15.10
N GLN A 51 -11.07 5.08 -15.15
CA GLN A 51 -11.92 4.70 -14.01
C GLN A 51 -11.09 4.00 -12.94
N MET A 52 -11.29 4.43 -11.70
CA MET A 52 -10.69 3.83 -10.51
C MET A 52 -11.34 2.47 -10.16
N PRO A 53 -10.64 1.56 -9.45
CA PRO A 53 -10.84 0.12 -9.56
C PRO A 53 -12.26 -0.40 -9.33
N LEU A 54 -12.55 -1.45 -10.11
CA LEU A 54 -13.83 -2.14 -10.25
C LEU A 54 -14.17 -3.01 -9.03
N VAL A 55 -15.46 -3.10 -8.70
CA VAL A 55 -15.97 -4.15 -7.80
C VAL A 55 -16.24 -5.40 -8.64
N LEU A 56 -15.58 -6.51 -8.34
CA LEU A 56 -15.85 -7.80 -8.99
C LEU A 56 -16.78 -8.66 -8.12
N GLY A 57 -17.91 -9.14 -8.68
CA GLY A 57 -18.71 -10.18 -8.00
C GLY A 57 -18.15 -11.58 -8.31
N PRO A 58 -17.94 -12.47 -7.33
CA PRO A 58 -17.31 -13.77 -7.60
C PRO A 58 -18.24 -14.74 -8.34
N SER A 59 -17.71 -15.48 -9.32
CA SER A 59 -18.09 -16.87 -9.60
C SER A 59 -17.00 -17.83 -9.11
N THR A 60 -17.39 -19.06 -8.77
CA THR A 60 -16.68 -19.97 -7.88
C THR A 60 -15.28 -20.42 -8.33
N LYS A 61 -14.38 -20.53 -7.33
CA LYS A 61 -13.03 -21.16 -7.25
C LYS A 61 -12.08 -21.05 -8.46
N GLY A 62 -11.01 -20.25 -8.28
CA GLY A 62 -9.75 -20.36 -9.04
C GLY A 62 -9.50 -19.31 -10.14
N ALA A 63 -10.40 -18.35 -10.31
CA ALA A 63 -10.55 -17.63 -11.57
C ALA A 63 -9.50 -16.55 -11.92
N LEU A 64 -8.63 -16.10 -11.00
CA LEU A 64 -7.69 -14.98 -11.27
C LEU A 64 -6.28 -15.41 -11.70
N GLY A 65 -5.86 -16.66 -11.45
CA GLY A 65 -4.56 -17.18 -11.89
C GLY A 65 -3.30 -16.54 -11.27
N TRP A 66 -3.40 -15.44 -10.51
CA TRP A 66 -2.23 -14.78 -9.91
C TRP A 66 -1.59 -15.62 -8.81
N PRO A 67 -0.24 -15.73 -8.75
CA PRO A 67 0.45 -16.43 -7.68
C PRO A 67 0.20 -15.77 -6.32
N ASP A 68 0.11 -16.59 -5.27
CA ASP A 68 0.01 -16.13 -3.90
C ASP A 68 1.34 -15.49 -3.43
N ILE A 69 1.25 -14.52 -2.53
CA ILE A 69 2.38 -14.03 -1.76
C ILE A 69 1.99 -14.00 -0.28
N ARG A 70 2.82 -14.61 0.55
CA ARG A 70 2.60 -14.64 1.99
C ARG A 70 2.65 -13.23 2.55
N TYR A 71 1.60 -12.83 3.24
CA TYR A 71 1.59 -11.59 4.00
C TYR A 71 2.68 -11.60 5.09
N VAL A 72 3.45 -10.52 5.18
CA VAL A 72 4.44 -10.28 6.23
C VAL A 72 4.20 -8.90 6.82
N GLY A 73 3.81 -8.84 8.09
CA GLY A 73 3.59 -7.58 8.78
C GLY A 73 3.08 -7.77 10.22
N PRO A 74 3.09 -6.70 11.03
CA PRO A 74 2.81 -6.79 12.47
C PRO A 74 1.32 -6.78 12.83
N ALA A 75 0.44 -6.41 11.88
CA ALA A 75 -0.99 -6.29 12.14
C ALA A 75 -1.63 -7.65 12.47
N PRO A 76 -2.51 -7.73 13.49
CA PRO A 76 -3.22 -8.96 13.83
C PRO A 76 -4.15 -9.36 12.68
N ARG A 77 -4.08 -10.63 12.30
CA ARG A 77 -4.88 -11.25 11.24
C ARG A 77 -5.09 -12.72 11.57
N THR A 78 -6.23 -13.24 11.17
CA THR A 78 -6.62 -14.65 11.32
C THR A 78 -6.59 -15.33 9.95
N HIS A 79 -5.91 -16.48 9.85
CA HIS A 79 -5.95 -17.31 8.64
C HIS A 79 -7.34 -17.91 8.49
N VAL A 80 -7.94 -17.77 7.30
CA VAL A 80 -9.28 -18.31 7.02
C VAL A 80 -9.17 -19.61 6.24
N HIS A 81 -8.62 -19.54 5.02
CA HIS A 81 -8.44 -20.70 4.16
C HIS A 81 -7.54 -20.37 2.96
N GLY A 82 -6.60 -21.27 2.62
CA GLY A 82 -5.70 -21.07 1.47
C GLY A 82 -4.95 -19.74 1.58
N ARG A 83 -5.11 -18.86 0.60
CA ARG A 83 -4.50 -17.52 0.57
C ARG A 83 -5.34 -16.42 1.26
N ILE A 84 -6.46 -16.78 1.87
CA ILE A 84 -7.42 -15.84 2.43
C ILE A 84 -7.15 -15.66 3.93
N TRP A 85 -7.02 -14.41 4.33
CA TRP A 85 -6.86 -13.96 5.71
C TRP A 85 -7.96 -12.95 6.04
N THR A 86 -8.18 -12.66 7.31
CA THR A 86 -8.88 -11.42 7.67
C THR A 86 -7.97 -10.22 7.40
N ALA A 87 -8.56 -9.10 6.96
CA ALA A 87 -7.87 -7.82 6.94
C ALA A 87 -7.56 -7.38 8.39
N ASN A 88 -6.69 -6.38 8.56
CA ASN A 88 -6.22 -5.90 9.87
C ASN A 88 -7.34 -5.86 10.94
N GLU A 89 -7.20 -6.70 11.97
CA GLU A 89 -8.15 -6.87 13.09
C GLU A 89 -7.84 -5.94 14.27
N GLY A 90 -6.96 -4.95 14.07
CA GLY A 90 -6.70 -3.90 15.06
C GLY A 90 -7.96 -3.09 15.41
N PRO A 91 -7.89 -2.27 16.48
CA PRO A 91 -9.04 -1.59 17.06
C PRO A 91 -9.86 -0.82 16.01
N LEU A 92 -11.16 -1.08 15.97
CA LEU A 92 -12.04 -0.59 14.90
C LEU A 92 -12.25 0.92 14.96
N GLU A 93 -12.17 1.52 16.14
CA GLU A 93 -12.26 2.96 16.40
C GLU A 93 -11.05 3.76 15.90
N GLN A 94 -9.96 3.08 15.52
CA GLN A 94 -8.76 3.72 14.98
C GLN A 94 -8.75 3.69 13.45
N SER A 95 -8.22 4.76 12.84
CA SER A 95 -7.89 4.78 11.43
C SER A 95 -6.64 3.96 11.14
N VAL A 96 -6.62 3.27 10.01
CA VAL A 96 -5.38 2.79 9.39
C VAL A 96 -4.98 3.82 8.34
N TYR A 97 -3.80 4.41 8.52
CA TYR A 97 -3.25 5.42 7.62
C TYR A 97 -3.05 4.86 6.20
N PHE A 98 -2.98 5.74 5.21
CA PHE A 98 -2.74 5.35 3.82
C PHE A 98 -1.35 4.76 3.62
N HIS A 99 -1.29 3.62 2.94
CA HIS A 99 -0.05 2.92 2.62
C HIS A 99 -0.21 2.04 1.38
N HIS A 100 0.91 1.69 0.78
CA HIS A 100 1.01 0.50 -0.07
C HIS A 100 1.15 -0.74 0.83
N GLU A 101 0.45 -1.84 0.52
CA GLU A 101 0.53 -3.08 1.30
C GLU A 101 1.98 -3.58 1.30
N MET A 102 2.52 -3.81 2.50
CA MET A 102 3.90 -4.27 2.71
C MET A 102 4.98 -3.35 2.11
N VAL A 103 4.75 -2.03 2.05
CA VAL A 103 5.67 -1.02 1.47
C VAL A 103 7.12 -1.06 2.01
N LEU A 104 7.32 -1.55 3.24
CA LEU A 104 8.65 -1.67 3.87
C LEU A 104 9.30 -3.05 3.70
N ILE A 105 8.62 -4.01 3.08
CA ILE A 105 9.14 -5.36 2.83
C ILE A 105 9.84 -5.40 1.47
N LYS A 106 10.85 -6.26 1.30
CA LYS A 106 11.56 -6.41 0.02
C LYS A 106 10.69 -7.07 -1.06
N GLU A 107 9.94 -8.08 -0.66
CA GLU A 107 8.94 -8.76 -1.49
C GLU A 107 7.55 -8.31 -1.03
N PHE A 108 6.88 -7.50 -1.85
CA PHE A 108 5.54 -6.98 -1.60
C PHE A 108 4.58 -7.44 -2.71
N PRO A 109 3.26 -7.47 -2.44
CA PRO A 109 2.28 -7.84 -3.45
C PRO A 109 2.21 -6.80 -4.57
N ALA A 110 1.94 -7.24 -5.79
CA ALA A 110 1.50 -6.37 -6.88
C ALA A 110 -0.01 -6.14 -6.82
N LYS A 111 -0.79 -7.06 -6.24
CA LYS A 111 -2.25 -6.93 -6.08
C LYS A 111 -2.70 -7.20 -4.66
N VAL A 112 -3.68 -6.41 -4.21
CA VAL A 112 -4.43 -6.66 -2.98
C VAL A 112 -5.90 -6.85 -3.35
N ILE A 113 -6.49 -7.94 -2.86
CA ILE A 113 -7.90 -8.26 -3.08
C ILE A 113 -8.59 -8.23 -1.72
N LEU A 114 -9.60 -7.39 -1.58
CA LEU A 114 -10.40 -7.25 -0.36
C LEU A 114 -11.82 -7.74 -0.65
N PHE A 115 -12.42 -8.49 0.27
CA PHE A 115 -13.79 -8.98 0.15
C PHE A 115 -14.60 -8.67 1.40
N CYS A 116 -15.75 -8.02 1.26
CA CYS A 116 -16.63 -7.72 2.39
C CYS A 116 -17.61 -8.87 2.65
N GLU A 117 -17.36 -9.57 3.75
CA GLU A 117 -18.25 -10.61 4.23
C GLU A 117 -19.33 -10.09 5.18
N VAL A 118 -18.95 -9.14 6.04
CA VAL A 118 -19.86 -8.42 6.95
C VAL A 118 -19.55 -6.93 6.86
N PRO A 119 -20.41 -6.11 6.25
CA PRO A 119 -20.19 -4.67 6.20
C PRO A 119 -20.40 -4.06 7.59
N PRO A 120 -19.67 -2.98 7.91
CA PRO A 120 -19.93 -2.22 9.13
C PRO A 120 -21.30 -1.54 9.08
N PRO A 121 -22.00 -1.37 10.21
CA PRO A 121 -23.24 -0.58 10.26
C PRO A 121 -22.96 0.92 10.06
N GLU A 122 -21.77 1.38 10.45
CA GLU A 122 -21.33 2.78 10.30
C GLU A 122 -19.80 2.84 10.14
N GLY A 123 -19.34 3.75 9.26
CA GLY A 123 -17.93 3.97 8.94
C GLY A 123 -17.28 2.78 8.25
N GLY A 124 -15.99 2.56 8.51
CA GLY A 124 -15.24 1.38 8.07
C GLY A 124 -14.98 1.27 6.58
N GLU A 125 -15.14 2.37 5.86
CA GLU A 125 -14.72 2.51 4.48
C GLU A 125 -13.26 2.09 4.32
N THR A 126 -12.95 1.58 3.12
CA THR A 126 -11.57 1.41 2.66
C THR A 126 -11.25 2.58 1.76
N PRO A 127 -10.66 3.67 2.28
CA PRO A 127 -10.22 4.74 1.42
C PRO A 127 -9.03 4.27 0.57
N PHE A 128 -8.97 4.73 -0.66
CA PHE A 128 -7.81 4.51 -1.53
C PHE A 128 -7.54 5.71 -2.43
N VAL A 129 -6.30 5.89 -2.85
CA VAL A 129 -5.85 7.03 -3.65
C VAL A 129 -4.84 6.57 -4.72
N PRO A 130 -4.91 7.09 -5.96
CA PRO A 130 -3.88 6.84 -6.95
C PRO A 130 -2.56 7.45 -6.50
N SER A 131 -1.57 6.60 -6.30
CA SER A 131 -0.28 6.94 -5.71
C SER A 131 0.44 8.04 -6.50
N PHE A 132 0.35 8.00 -7.82
CA PHE A 132 0.99 9.01 -8.67
C PHE A 132 0.40 10.41 -8.50
N ARG A 133 -0.89 10.54 -8.14
CA ARG A 133 -1.51 11.86 -7.93
C ARG A 133 -0.90 12.57 -6.73
N VAL A 134 -0.63 11.81 -5.68
CA VAL A 134 0.06 12.32 -4.49
C VAL A 134 1.44 12.84 -4.88
N THR A 135 2.19 12.07 -5.69
CA THR A 135 3.49 12.51 -6.18
C THR A 135 3.43 13.73 -7.08
N GLU A 136 2.51 13.78 -8.06
CA GLU A 136 2.33 14.92 -8.97
C GLU A 136 2.06 16.21 -8.17
N ARG A 137 1.11 16.17 -7.24
CA ARG A 137 0.78 17.34 -6.41
C ARG A 137 1.89 17.71 -5.44
N ALA A 138 2.56 16.74 -4.83
CA ALA A 138 3.72 17.04 -3.98
C ALA A 138 4.88 17.67 -4.76
N LEU A 139 5.08 17.29 -6.02
CA LEU A 139 6.08 17.91 -6.90
C LEU A 139 5.69 19.32 -7.34
N GLU A 140 4.40 19.56 -7.58
CA GLU A 140 3.88 20.89 -7.90
C GLU A 140 4.05 21.86 -6.72
N GLU A 141 3.73 21.40 -5.50
CA GLU A 141 3.76 22.23 -4.30
C GLU A 141 5.16 22.32 -3.64
N PHE A 142 5.97 21.25 -3.70
CA PHE A 142 7.25 21.12 -3.00
C PHE A 142 8.35 20.44 -3.86
N PRO A 143 8.68 20.96 -5.05
CA PRO A 143 9.60 20.29 -5.98
C PRO A 143 11.00 20.04 -5.39
N GLU A 144 11.54 21.00 -4.63
CA GLU A 144 12.87 20.90 -4.01
C GLU A 144 12.92 19.82 -2.94
N MET A 145 11.90 19.77 -2.07
CA MET A 145 11.84 18.78 -0.98
C MET A 145 11.65 17.36 -1.51
N VAL A 146 10.78 17.17 -2.50
CA VAL A 146 10.61 15.87 -3.14
C VAL A 146 11.90 15.44 -3.83
N GLY A 147 12.56 16.36 -4.55
CA GLY A 147 13.84 16.08 -5.20
C GLY A 147 14.94 15.71 -4.21
N GLU A 148 15.05 16.42 -3.10
CA GLU A 148 16.02 16.14 -2.04
C GLU A 148 15.76 14.78 -1.39
N LEU A 149 14.51 14.48 -1.02
CA LEU A 149 14.14 13.22 -0.39
C LEU A 149 14.24 12.02 -1.34
N ASP A 150 14.03 12.20 -2.64
CA ASP A 150 14.31 11.15 -3.64
C ASP A 150 15.82 10.90 -3.78
N ALA A 151 16.63 11.96 -3.78
CA ALA A 151 18.08 11.84 -3.95
C ALA A 151 18.77 11.27 -2.71
N LYS A 152 18.39 11.72 -1.51
CA LYS A 152 18.95 11.26 -0.24
C LYS A 152 18.32 9.94 0.23
N GLY A 153 17.02 9.80 0.00
CA GLY A 153 16.20 8.74 0.56
C GLY A 153 15.64 9.06 1.95
N LEU A 154 14.80 8.14 2.42
CA LEU A 154 14.15 8.08 3.72
C LEU A 154 14.80 6.98 4.58
N ARG A 155 14.79 7.21 5.89
CA ARG A 155 15.14 6.24 6.93
C ARG A 155 13.93 5.98 7.80
N TYR A 156 13.63 4.70 8.01
CA TYR A 156 12.60 4.23 8.92
C TYR A 156 13.24 3.60 10.15
N THR A 157 12.72 3.92 11.33
CA THR A 157 13.15 3.31 12.59
C THR A 157 12.02 2.52 13.22
N PHE A 158 12.34 1.45 13.94
CA PHE A 158 11.41 0.74 14.80
C PHE A 158 12.07 0.45 16.14
N THR A 159 11.44 0.93 17.21
CA THR A 159 11.93 0.76 18.58
C THR A 159 11.15 -0.35 19.26
N ALA A 160 11.86 -1.34 19.80
CA ALA A 160 11.29 -2.36 20.68
C ALA A 160 11.92 -2.25 22.08
N PRO A 161 11.11 -2.31 23.15
CA PRO A 161 11.60 -2.23 24.52
C PRO A 161 12.47 -3.43 24.89
N SER A 162 13.20 -3.32 26.01
CA SER A 162 14.00 -4.40 26.57
C SER A 162 13.15 -5.63 26.93
N ASN A 163 11.95 -5.40 27.48
CA ASN A 163 11.04 -6.45 27.93
C ASN A 163 9.63 -6.24 27.36
N ASN A 164 8.84 -7.31 27.34
CA ASN A 164 7.43 -7.24 27.00
C ASN A 164 6.66 -6.33 27.97
N ASN A 165 5.85 -5.44 27.42
CA ASN A 165 4.89 -4.61 28.12
C ASN A 165 3.46 -4.97 27.67
N THR A 166 2.77 -5.75 28.49
CA THR A 166 1.39 -6.21 28.22
C THR A 166 0.35 -5.09 28.27
N GLY A 167 0.71 -3.90 28.77
CA GLY A 167 -0.16 -2.71 28.77
C GLY A 167 -0.16 -1.93 27.46
N SER A 168 0.64 -2.32 26.47
CA SER A 168 0.73 -1.65 25.17
C SER A 168 0.49 -2.63 24.02
N MET A 169 -0.35 -2.24 23.06
CA MET A 169 -0.60 -3.01 21.82
C MET A 169 0.66 -3.16 20.96
N ARG A 170 1.73 -2.41 21.25
CA ARG A 170 3.06 -2.52 20.63
C ARG A 170 4.17 -2.76 21.66
N GLY A 171 3.85 -3.27 22.85
CA GLY A 171 4.81 -3.51 23.91
C GLY A 171 5.65 -4.78 23.74
N ARG A 172 5.73 -5.37 22.55
CA ARG A 172 6.54 -6.57 22.33
C ARG A 172 8.03 -6.21 22.46
N GLY A 173 8.72 -6.83 23.40
CA GLY A 173 10.15 -6.68 23.62
C GLY A 173 10.96 -7.23 22.45
N TRP A 174 12.22 -6.81 22.35
CA TRP A 174 13.07 -7.18 21.21
C TRP A 174 13.28 -8.69 21.10
N GLU A 175 13.34 -9.43 22.21
CA GLU A 175 13.55 -10.88 22.17
C GLU A 175 12.42 -11.59 21.45
N ASP A 176 11.17 -11.18 21.69
CA ASP A 176 9.99 -11.69 20.99
C ASP A 176 9.88 -11.17 19.55
N ALA A 177 10.35 -9.94 19.31
CA ALA A 177 10.36 -9.35 17.97
C ALA A 177 11.34 -10.10 17.05
N PHE A 178 12.51 -10.46 17.58
CA PHE A 178 13.52 -11.19 16.86
C PHE A 178 13.39 -12.70 16.98
N GLY A 179 12.74 -13.21 18.02
CA GLY A 179 12.62 -14.64 18.36
C GLY A 179 13.90 -15.23 18.95
N THR A 180 14.68 -14.45 19.69
CA THR A 180 15.97 -14.86 20.30
C THR A 180 16.33 -13.93 21.46
N SER A 181 17.07 -14.45 22.45
CA SER A 181 17.68 -13.67 23.53
C SER A 181 19.16 -13.35 23.29
N ASP A 182 19.72 -13.74 22.15
CA ASP A 182 21.08 -13.41 21.75
C ASP A 182 21.10 -12.16 20.85
N LYS A 183 21.79 -11.11 21.31
CA LYS A 183 21.96 -9.86 20.56
C LYS A 183 22.65 -10.05 19.21
N SER A 184 23.65 -10.93 19.13
CA SER A 184 24.38 -11.19 17.88
C SER A 184 23.48 -11.91 16.86
N GLU A 185 22.62 -12.80 17.35
CA GLU A 185 21.63 -13.46 16.51
C GLU A 185 20.55 -12.48 16.02
N ALA A 186 20.07 -11.58 16.90
CA ALA A 186 19.13 -10.51 16.53
C ALA A 186 19.72 -9.59 15.44
N GLU A 187 20.99 -9.18 15.58
CA GLU A 187 21.71 -8.40 14.56
C GLU A 187 21.81 -9.15 13.22
N THR A 188 22.08 -10.45 13.26
CA THR A 188 22.13 -11.29 12.06
C THR A 188 20.76 -11.37 11.37
N ARG A 189 19.68 -11.54 12.15
CA ARG A 189 18.29 -11.57 11.65
C ARG A 189 17.86 -10.20 11.11
N ALA A 190 18.22 -9.10 11.77
CA ALA A 190 17.96 -7.74 11.27
C ALA A 190 18.68 -7.49 9.94
N LYS A 191 19.95 -7.88 9.85
CA LYS A 191 20.77 -7.71 8.63
C LYS A 191 20.21 -8.51 7.46
N SER A 192 19.69 -9.72 7.67
CA SER A 192 19.05 -10.50 6.60
C SER A 192 17.77 -9.85 6.06
N LEU A 193 17.11 -9.03 6.87
CA LEU A 193 15.98 -8.18 6.50
C LEU A 193 16.40 -6.82 5.93
N GLY A 194 17.71 -6.55 5.81
CA GLY A 194 18.25 -5.28 5.31
C GLY A 194 18.15 -4.14 6.32
N MET A 195 18.13 -4.45 7.62
CA MET A 195 18.02 -3.47 8.70
C MET A 195 19.34 -3.39 9.49
N GLY A 196 19.73 -2.16 9.86
CA GLY A 196 20.71 -1.90 10.89
C GLY A 196 20.11 -2.02 12.29
N VAL A 197 20.98 -2.11 13.30
CA VAL A 197 20.61 -2.26 14.71
C VAL A 197 21.39 -1.26 15.56
N GLU A 198 20.69 -0.59 16.47
CA GLU A 198 21.22 0.29 17.50
C GLU A 198 20.65 -0.18 18.85
N TRP A 199 21.51 -0.61 19.76
CA TRP A 199 21.11 -0.96 21.14
C TRP A 199 21.00 0.30 21.98
N LEU A 200 19.90 0.42 22.72
CA LEU A 200 19.58 1.58 23.55
C LEU A 200 20.11 1.39 24.97
N GLU A 201 20.36 2.49 25.68
CA GLU A 201 20.88 2.49 27.06
C GLU A 201 19.92 1.80 28.06
N ASP A 202 18.61 1.85 27.78
CA ASP A 202 17.55 1.21 28.56
C ASP A 202 17.42 -0.31 28.29
N GLY A 203 18.32 -0.86 27.47
CA GLY A 203 18.33 -2.26 27.06
C GLY A 203 17.37 -2.58 25.91
N GLY A 204 16.65 -1.59 25.38
CA GLY A 204 15.85 -1.74 24.17
C GLY A 204 16.70 -1.78 22.91
N VAL A 205 16.01 -1.87 21.76
CA VAL A 205 16.65 -1.89 20.44
C VAL A 205 15.91 -0.96 19.49
N LYS A 206 16.67 -0.28 18.65
CA LYS A 206 16.17 0.48 17.51
C LYS A 206 16.71 -0.17 16.24
N THR A 207 15.81 -0.64 15.40
CA THR A 207 16.16 -1.14 14.06
C THR A 207 16.01 -0.02 13.04
N ILE A 208 16.88 -0.01 12.03
CA ILE A 208 17.01 1.09 11.07
C ILE A 208 16.92 0.51 9.67
N LEU A 209 15.94 0.96 8.87
CA LEU A 209 15.74 0.55 7.49
C LEU A 209 15.90 1.77 6.57
N GLY A 210 16.71 1.62 5.51
CA GLY A 210 16.95 2.67 4.53
C GLY A 210 18.40 2.70 4.04
N PRO A 211 18.75 3.61 3.12
CA PRO A 211 17.86 4.62 2.50
C PRO A 211 16.83 3.99 1.56
N ARG A 212 15.62 4.59 1.48
CA ARG A 212 14.58 4.26 0.49
C ARG A 212 14.09 5.53 -0.21
N THR A 213 13.85 5.49 -1.51
CA THR A 213 13.35 6.68 -2.22
C THR A 213 11.98 7.10 -1.70
N LEU A 214 11.67 8.41 -1.79
CA LEU A 214 10.33 8.91 -1.46
C LEU A 214 9.32 8.45 -2.52
N THR A 215 9.72 8.51 -3.79
CA THR A 215 8.90 8.13 -4.94
C THR A 215 9.52 6.96 -5.72
N HIS A 216 8.73 6.29 -6.56
CA HIS A 216 9.20 5.14 -7.32
C HIS A 216 8.48 4.99 -8.67
N VAL A 217 9.19 4.55 -9.72
CA VAL A 217 8.57 4.16 -10.99
C VAL A 217 8.65 2.64 -11.10
N PHE A 218 7.50 1.98 -11.16
CA PHE A 218 7.43 0.52 -11.33
C PHE A 218 7.44 0.14 -12.81
N PRO A 219 8.03 -1.02 -13.17
CA PRO A 219 7.82 -1.63 -14.48
C PRO A 219 6.32 -1.83 -14.77
N GLY A 220 5.88 -1.48 -15.98
CA GLY A 220 4.46 -1.49 -16.39
C GLY A 220 3.68 -0.24 -15.98
N HIS A 221 4.31 0.69 -15.26
CA HIS A 221 3.75 1.99 -14.87
C HIS A 221 4.66 3.14 -15.31
N GLU A 222 5.36 2.97 -16.44
CA GLU A 222 6.27 3.96 -16.97
C GLU A 222 5.56 5.30 -17.20
N GLY A 223 6.27 6.40 -16.93
CA GLY A 223 5.74 7.76 -17.10
C GLY A 223 5.04 8.32 -15.88
N ARG A 224 4.81 7.55 -14.81
CA ARG A 224 4.26 8.05 -13.54
C ARG A 224 5.11 7.60 -12.35
N ARG A 225 5.42 8.53 -11.45
CA ARG A 225 6.11 8.26 -10.18
C ARG A 225 5.06 8.04 -9.10
N MET A 226 5.17 6.94 -8.36
CA MET A 226 4.29 6.57 -7.25
C MET A 226 4.85 7.10 -5.94
N TRP A 227 3.98 7.53 -5.03
CA TRP A 227 4.28 7.85 -3.64
C TRP A 227 4.48 6.57 -2.80
N PHE A 228 5.45 5.75 -3.21
CA PHE A 228 5.70 4.42 -2.64
C PHE A 228 6.54 4.49 -1.37
N ASN A 229 5.94 5.03 -0.29
CA ASN A 229 6.56 5.18 1.01
C ASN A 229 5.47 5.13 2.11
N THR A 230 5.89 5.23 3.37
CA THR A 230 4.97 5.41 4.51
C THR A 230 5.35 6.60 5.40
N LEU A 231 5.87 7.67 4.79
CA LEU A 231 6.30 8.88 5.49
C LEU A 231 5.17 9.46 6.35
N VAL A 232 4.03 9.78 5.74
CA VAL A 232 2.85 10.34 6.44
C VAL A 232 2.39 9.43 7.59
N GLY A 233 2.39 8.12 7.36
CA GLY A 233 1.97 7.14 8.35
C GLY A 233 2.93 6.94 9.53
N MET A 234 4.18 7.42 9.46
CA MET A 234 5.22 7.14 10.46
C MET A 234 5.94 8.37 11.01
N HIS A 235 5.89 9.52 10.33
CA HIS A 235 6.58 10.73 10.76
C HIS A 235 6.24 11.11 12.21
N GLY A 236 7.28 11.44 12.99
CA GLY A 236 7.15 11.87 14.39
C GLY A 236 6.64 10.82 15.38
N LYS A 237 6.46 9.55 14.97
CA LYS A 237 5.96 8.50 15.88
C LYS A 237 7.10 7.89 16.69
N GLU A 238 6.91 7.86 18.01
CA GLU A 238 7.90 7.41 18.99
C GLU A 238 8.45 6.00 18.73
N LEU A 239 7.56 5.02 18.52
CA LEU A 239 7.96 3.61 18.36
C LEU A 239 8.35 3.25 16.92
N SER A 240 7.98 4.08 15.94
CA SER A 240 8.21 3.76 14.54
C SER A 240 8.21 5.02 13.68
N SER A 241 9.38 5.61 13.42
CA SER A 241 9.49 6.94 12.80
C SER A 241 9.97 6.88 11.34
N ALA A 242 9.68 7.93 10.59
CA ALA A 242 10.24 8.19 9.27
C ALA A 242 10.98 9.54 9.27
N THR A 243 12.23 9.55 8.81
CA THR A 243 13.14 10.71 8.75
C THR A 243 13.84 10.73 7.39
N ALA A 244 14.57 11.80 7.06
CA ALA A 244 15.50 11.75 5.94
C ALA A 244 16.60 10.71 6.19
N ALA A 245 17.21 10.17 5.13
CA ALA A 245 18.20 9.10 5.24
C ALA A 245 19.42 9.47 6.10
N ASP A 246 19.82 10.73 6.07
CA ASP A 246 20.89 11.30 6.89
C ASP A 246 20.49 11.53 8.36
N GLY A 247 19.24 11.23 8.71
CA GLY A 247 18.67 11.41 10.04
C GLY A 247 18.10 12.80 10.29
N ALA A 248 18.14 13.70 9.31
CA ALA A 248 17.49 15.00 9.43
C ALA A 248 15.96 14.86 9.57
N GLU A 249 15.38 15.74 10.38
CA GLU A 249 13.93 15.82 10.53
C GLU A 249 13.29 16.37 9.27
N ILE A 250 12.20 15.74 8.84
CA ILE A 250 11.39 16.23 7.72
C ILE A 250 10.40 17.25 8.29
N PRO A 251 10.26 18.44 7.69
CA PRO A 251 9.34 19.47 8.21
C PRO A 251 7.92 18.96 8.36
N ALA A 252 7.34 19.12 9.56
CA ALA A 252 5.99 18.64 9.86
C ALA A 252 4.92 19.25 8.93
N SER A 253 5.10 20.51 8.51
CA SER A 253 4.21 21.18 7.56
C SER A 253 4.17 20.49 6.19
N PHE A 254 5.29 19.98 5.69
CA PHE A 254 5.34 19.21 4.45
C PHE A 254 4.59 17.89 4.58
N VAL A 255 4.81 17.17 5.69
CA VAL A 255 4.15 15.88 5.93
C VAL A 255 2.65 16.05 6.10
N GLN A 256 2.23 17.05 6.88
CA GLN A 256 0.82 17.42 7.04
C GLN A 256 0.19 17.75 5.69
N ARG A 257 0.87 18.53 4.84
CA ARG A 257 0.34 18.86 3.52
C ARG A 257 0.22 17.64 2.62
N CYS A 258 1.17 16.70 2.68
CA CYS A 258 1.06 15.43 1.97
C CYS A 258 -0.12 14.58 2.46
N GLU A 259 -0.42 14.60 3.76
CA GLU A 259 -1.62 13.95 4.32
C GLU A 259 -2.90 14.55 3.76
N GLU A 260 -2.99 15.89 3.70
CA GLU A 260 -4.12 16.60 3.11
C GLU A 260 -4.30 16.27 1.61
N ILE A 261 -3.20 16.26 0.84
CA ILE A 261 -3.23 15.85 -0.58
C ILE A 261 -3.76 14.42 -0.72
N ILE A 262 -3.27 13.49 0.10
CA ILE A 262 -3.75 12.10 0.11
C ILE A 262 -5.27 12.04 0.36
N GLU A 263 -5.75 12.81 1.34
CA GLU A 263 -7.16 12.87 1.70
C GLU A 263 -8.02 13.49 0.58
N GLU A 264 -7.61 14.62 0.01
CA GLU A 264 -8.28 15.33 -1.09
C GLU A 264 -8.44 14.44 -2.35
N GLU A 265 -7.38 13.71 -2.70
CA GLU A 265 -7.34 12.83 -3.87
C GLU A 265 -8.01 11.47 -3.64
N SER A 266 -8.30 11.13 -2.38
CA SER A 266 -8.84 9.81 -2.05
C SER A 266 -10.29 9.59 -2.50
N ILE A 267 -10.61 8.32 -2.67
CA ILE A 267 -11.96 7.79 -2.86
C ILE A 267 -12.32 7.01 -1.60
N GLN A 268 -13.49 7.30 -1.04
CA GLN A 268 -14.00 6.63 0.17
C GLN A 268 -14.90 5.46 -0.23
N PHE A 269 -14.34 4.25 -0.31
CA PHE A 269 -15.10 3.06 -0.71
C PHE A 269 -15.98 2.53 0.44
N ARG A 270 -17.30 2.64 0.27
CA ARG A 270 -18.29 2.13 1.22
C ARG A 270 -18.64 0.68 0.92
N TRP A 271 -18.42 -0.18 1.90
CA TRP A 271 -18.62 -1.62 1.78
C TRP A 271 -20.11 -2.01 1.78
N ARG A 272 -20.48 -2.90 0.86
CA ARG A 272 -21.67 -3.74 0.92
C ARG A 272 -21.26 -5.20 1.03
N LYS A 273 -22.15 -6.03 1.60
CA LYS A 273 -21.92 -7.47 1.68
C LYS A 273 -21.76 -8.06 0.28
N GLY A 274 -20.68 -8.78 0.06
CA GLY A 274 -20.37 -9.46 -1.20
C GLY A 274 -19.42 -8.69 -2.12
N ASP A 275 -19.14 -7.42 -1.85
CA ASP A 275 -18.22 -6.62 -2.66
C ASP A 275 -16.80 -7.20 -2.64
N ILE A 276 -16.12 -7.17 -3.79
CA ILE A 276 -14.68 -7.39 -3.90
C ILE A 276 -14.03 -6.13 -4.44
N LEU A 277 -13.04 -5.59 -3.73
CA LEU A 277 -12.18 -4.51 -4.21
C LEU A 277 -10.82 -5.08 -4.60
N ILE A 278 -10.38 -4.85 -5.84
CA ILE A 278 -9.04 -5.24 -6.31
C ILE A 278 -8.21 -4.00 -6.53
N LEU A 279 -7.09 -3.91 -5.81
CA LEU A 279 -6.15 -2.80 -5.88
C LEU A 279 -4.88 -3.24 -6.58
N ASP A 280 -4.43 -2.40 -7.51
CA ASP A 280 -3.05 -2.42 -7.96
C ASP A 280 -2.19 -1.80 -6.86
N ASN A 281 -1.48 -2.66 -6.12
CA ASN A 281 -0.68 -2.25 -4.98
C ASN A 281 0.57 -1.46 -5.38
N LEU A 282 0.96 -1.47 -6.66
CA LEU A 282 2.07 -0.65 -7.13
C LEU A 282 1.63 0.79 -7.36
N ALA A 283 0.35 0.99 -7.69
CA ALA A 283 -0.20 2.29 -8.09
C ALA A 283 -1.19 2.89 -7.09
N THR A 284 -1.54 2.19 -6.01
CA THR A 284 -2.61 2.61 -5.10
C THR A 284 -2.19 2.56 -3.64
N LEU A 285 -2.36 3.67 -2.92
CA LEU A 285 -2.37 3.64 -1.45
C LEU A 285 -3.78 3.34 -0.98
N HIS A 286 -3.90 2.65 0.15
CA HIS A 286 -5.18 2.40 0.80
C HIS A 286 -5.07 2.49 2.32
N GLY A 287 -6.21 2.66 2.98
CA GLY A 287 -6.30 2.74 4.44
C GLY A 287 -7.58 2.09 4.96
N ARG A 288 -7.96 2.45 6.18
CA ARG A 288 -9.25 2.05 6.79
C ARG A 288 -9.76 3.19 7.66
N ARG A 289 -11.04 3.55 7.50
CA ARG A 289 -11.72 4.48 8.41
C ARG A 289 -12.12 3.81 9.73
N PRO A 290 -12.30 4.59 10.81
CA PRO A 290 -12.93 4.11 12.03
C PRO A 290 -14.31 3.49 11.71
N SER A 291 -14.70 2.47 12.47
CA SER A 291 -15.95 1.75 12.21
C SER A 291 -16.56 1.21 13.49
N LEU A 292 -17.89 1.06 13.48
CA LEU A 292 -18.57 0.27 14.51
C LEU A 292 -18.52 -1.23 14.17
N PRO A 293 -18.47 -2.12 15.18
CA PRO A 293 -18.69 -3.55 14.97
C PRO A 293 -20.19 -3.83 14.69
N PRO A 294 -20.52 -4.95 14.01
CA PRO A 294 -19.61 -5.92 13.42
C PRO A 294 -19.04 -5.44 12.07
N ARG A 295 -17.79 -5.81 11.78
CA ARG A 295 -17.14 -5.57 10.48
C ARG A 295 -16.21 -6.74 10.17
N ARG A 296 -16.36 -7.36 8.99
CA ARG A 296 -15.47 -8.43 8.53
C ARG A 296 -15.15 -8.26 7.05
N VAL A 297 -13.90 -7.89 6.79
CA VAL A 297 -13.31 -7.82 5.45
C VAL A 297 -12.18 -8.86 5.39
N LEU A 298 -12.20 -9.66 4.34
CA LEU A 298 -11.16 -10.65 4.04
C LEU A 298 -10.17 -10.07 3.04
N VAL A 299 -8.95 -10.61 3.03
CA VAL A 299 -7.87 -10.14 2.16
C VAL A 299 -7.10 -11.32 1.56
N ALA A 300 -6.67 -11.14 0.31
CA ALA A 300 -5.67 -11.97 -0.34
C ALA A 300 -4.64 -11.06 -1.03
N THR A 301 -3.37 -11.44 -0.93
CA THR A 301 -2.24 -10.73 -1.54
C THR A 301 -1.69 -11.57 -2.68
N CYS A 302 -1.34 -10.94 -3.81
CA CYS A 302 -0.82 -11.66 -4.99
C CYS A 302 0.44 -10.99 -5.55
N LYS A 303 1.30 -11.82 -6.18
CA LYS A 303 2.46 -11.37 -6.94
C LYS A 303 2.07 -10.63 -8.22
#